data_AF-A0A928WU47-F1
#
_entry.id   AF-A0A928WU47-F1
#
_cell.length_a   1.000
_cell.length_b   1.000
_cell.length_c   1.000
_cell.angle_alpha   90.00
_cell.angle_beta   90.00
_cell.angle_gamma   90.00
#
_symmetry.space_group_name_H-M   'P 1'
#
loop_
_entity.id
_entity.type
_entity.pdbx_description
1 polymer ?
#
loop_
_entity_poly.entity_id
_entity_poly.type
_entity_poly.pdbx_seq_one_letter_code
_entity_poly.pdbx_strand_id
1 'polypeptide(L)'
;MSPAKHVANIRDVFSISMSDLASILGVTRPTTYAWLEGQEPKRESVKRIQYLSDVANKFSQANILRLDKLVSRPILNGRSLIDILRTDEDPLKALDALAVLAEKEAQTRRKLKSGGKHLRSLDDVLSESSTSIYERG
;
A
#
# COMPACT_ATOMS: atom_id res chain seq x y z
N MET A 1 -5.45 1.51 23.24
CA MET A 1 -4.60 2.59 22.69
C MET A 1 -5.31 3.92 22.93
N SER A 2 -4.61 5.05 22.99
CA SER A 2 -5.27 6.36 23.05
C SER A 2 -5.91 6.71 21.69
N PRO A 3 -6.89 7.64 21.63
CA PRO A 3 -7.45 8.08 20.35
C PRO A 3 -6.39 8.57 19.36
N ALA A 4 -5.41 9.35 19.83
CA ALA A 4 -4.27 9.79 19.02
C ALA A 4 -3.50 8.62 18.38
N LYS A 5 -3.22 7.57 19.16
CA LYS A 5 -2.53 6.36 18.66
C LYS A 5 -3.37 5.62 17.63
N HIS A 6 -4.69 5.57 17.80
CA HIS A 6 -5.58 4.97 16.81
C HIS A 6 -5.61 5.76 15.50
N VAL A 7 -5.71 7.09 15.57
CA VAL A 7 -5.68 7.96 14.37
C VAL A 7 -4.34 7.82 13.63
N ALA A 8 -3.22 7.80 14.36
CA ALA A 8 -1.89 7.56 13.77
C ALA A 8 -1.81 6.19 13.09
N ASN A 9 -2.30 5.13 13.75
CA ASN A 9 -2.29 3.78 13.19
C ASN A 9 -3.03 3.69 11.84
N ILE A 10 -4.22 4.29 11.73
CA ILE A 10 -4.99 4.31 10.48
C ILE A 10 -4.18 4.97 9.36
N ARG A 11 -3.58 6.13 9.66
CA ARG A 11 -2.77 6.87 8.69
C ARG A 11 -1.59 6.03 8.20
N ASP A 12 -0.85 5.46 9.13
CA ASP A 12 0.45 4.88 8.86
C ASP A 12 0.29 3.54 8.11
N VAL A 13 -0.66 2.69 8.54
CA VAL A 13 -0.96 1.41 7.86
C VAL A 13 -1.41 1.62 6.42
N PHE A 14 -2.32 2.57 6.18
CA PHE A 14 -2.81 2.82 4.83
C PHE A 14 -1.93 3.81 4.05
N SER A 15 -0.91 4.40 4.68
CA SER A 15 -0.02 5.40 4.07
C SER A 15 -0.77 6.54 3.36
N ILE A 16 -1.84 7.03 4.00
CA ILE A 16 -2.75 8.03 3.43
C ILE A 16 -2.40 9.46 3.84
N SER A 17 -2.84 10.44 3.04
CA SER A 17 -2.64 11.85 3.35
C SER A 17 -3.49 12.32 4.54
N MET A 18 -3.14 13.47 5.10
CA MET A 18 -4.00 14.15 6.11
C MET A 18 -5.38 14.50 5.57
N SER A 19 -5.50 14.83 4.29
CA SER A 19 -6.78 15.12 3.66
C SER A 19 -7.66 13.86 3.59
N ASP A 20 -7.07 12.73 3.23
CA ASP A 20 -7.78 11.45 3.16
C ASP A 20 -8.19 10.95 4.54
N LEU A 21 -7.29 11.07 5.52
CA LEU A 21 -7.57 10.67 6.90
C LEU A 21 -8.73 11.47 7.48
N ALA A 22 -8.72 12.80 7.30
CA ALA A 22 -9.81 13.67 7.73
C ALA A 22 -11.13 13.27 7.05
N SER A 23 -11.09 13.01 5.73
CA SER A 23 -12.25 12.57 4.95
C SER A 23 -12.80 11.22 5.42
N ILE A 24 -11.96 10.22 5.67
CA ILE A 24 -12.34 8.89 6.17
C ILE A 24 -12.98 8.97 7.56
N LEU A 25 -12.46 9.87 8.40
CA LEU A 25 -12.97 10.12 9.75
C LEU A 25 -14.21 11.04 9.77
N GLY A 26 -14.60 11.62 8.62
CA GLY A 26 -15.74 12.54 8.52
C GLY A 26 -15.52 13.87 9.24
N VAL A 27 -14.26 14.33 9.34
CA VAL A 27 -13.89 15.58 10.03
C VAL A 27 -13.00 16.48 9.17
N THR A 28 -12.67 17.66 9.70
CA THR A 28 -11.75 18.59 9.03
C THR A 28 -10.29 18.23 9.36
N ARG A 29 -9.36 18.66 8.50
CA ARG A 29 -7.91 18.45 8.73
C ARG A 29 -7.43 19.03 10.07
N PRO A 30 -7.82 20.25 10.49
CA PRO A 30 -7.47 20.77 11.80
C PRO A 30 -7.93 19.87 12.95
N THR A 31 -9.15 19.34 12.89
CA THR A 31 -9.67 18.40 13.90
C THR A 31 -8.81 17.13 13.97
N THR A 32 -8.40 16.60 12.81
CA THR A 32 -7.51 15.43 12.76
C THR A 32 -6.15 15.71 13.40
N TYR A 33 -5.55 16.88 13.14
CA TYR A 33 -4.30 17.27 13.79
C TYR A 33 -4.47 17.40 15.31
N ALA A 34 -5.52 18.07 15.75
CA ALA A 34 -5.77 18.23 17.18
C ALA A 34 -5.94 16.89 17.91
N TRP A 35 -6.58 15.90 17.28
CA TRP A 35 -6.67 14.54 17.83
C TRP A 35 -5.33 13.82 17.87
N LEU A 36 -4.45 14.03 16.90
CA LEU A 36 -3.07 13.51 16.92
C LEU A 36 -2.23 14.17 18.01
N GLU A 37 -2.51 15.43 18.34
CA GLU A 37 -1.89 16.19 19.44
C GLU A 37 -2.48 15.86 20.82
N GLY A 38 -3.52 15.01 20.87
CA GLY A 38 -4.09 14.49 22.11
C GLY A 38 -5.42 15.12 22.53
N GLN A 39 -6.01 16.01 21.74
CA GLN A 39 -7.37 16.48 21.99
C GLN A 39 -8.37 15.31 21.91
N GLU A 40 -9.25 15.20 22.90
CA GLU A 40 -10.22 14.11 22.95
C GLU A 40 -11.35 14.26 21.91
N PRO A 41 -11.62 13.23 21.08
CA PRO A 41 -12.77 13.20 20.20
C PRO A 41 -14.09 13.03 20.97
N LYS A 42 -15.21 13.40 20.33
CA LYS A 42 -16.55 13.04 20.83
C LYS A 42 -16.75 11.53 20.78
N ARG A 43 -17.65 10.99 21.62
CA ARG A 43 -17.91 9.54 21.73
C ARG A 43 -18.17 8.84 20.39
N GLU A 44 -18.91 9.47 19.49
CA GLU A 44 -19.20 8.93 18.15
C GLU A 44 -17.92 8.79 17.31
N SER A 45 -17.08 9.82 17.31
CA SER A 45 -15.78 9.79 16.65
C SER A 45 -14.84 8.74 17.26
N VAL A 46 -14.86 8.54 18.58
CA VAL A 46 -14.07 7.49 19.24
C VAL A 46 -14.43 6.11 18.70
N LYS A 47 -15.72 5.78 18.58
CA LYS A 47 -16.16 4.49 18.02
C LYS A 47 -15.66 4.28 16.59
N ARG A 48 -15.77 5.32 15.76
CA ARG A 48 -15.32 5.29 14.36
C ARG A 48 -13.80 5.11 14.24
N ILE A 49 -13.04 5.85 15.05
CA ILE A 49 -11.57 5.76 15.13
C ILE A 49 -11.13 4.36 15.58
N GLN A 50 -11.77 3.82 16.61
CA GLN A 50 -11.50 2.47 17.12
C GLN A 50 -11.70 1.43 16.03
N TYR A 51 -12.88 1.44 15.40
CA TYR A 51 -13.24 0.52 14.32
C TYR A 51 -12.23 0.55 13.16
N LEU A 52 -11.93 1.74 12.64
CA LEU A 52 -10.98 1.89 11.54
C LEU A 52 -9.56 1.49 11.94
N SER A 53 -9.17 1.71 13.18
CA SER A 53 -7.89 1.24 13.68
C SER A 53 -7.83 -0.28 13.79
N ASP A 54 -8.93 -0.95 14.15
CA ASP A 54 -8.99 -2.42 14.15
C ASP A 54 -8.94 -2.98 12.73
N VAL A 55 -9.61 -2.32 11.78
CA VAL A 55 -9.46 -2.63 10.35
C VAL A 55 -8.00 -2.46 9.92
N ALA A 56 -7.35 -1.35 10.24
CA ALA A 56 -5.93 -1.13 9.97
C ALA A 56 -5.05 -2.25 10.56
N ASN A 57 -5.32 -2.70 11.78
CA ASN A 57 -4.60 -3.83 12.39
C ASN A 57 -4.74 -5.11 11.56
N LYS A 58 -5.93 -5.42 11.03
CA LYS A 58 -6.14 -6.58 10.15
C LYS A 58 -5.39 -6.46 8.83
N PHE A 59 -5.35 -5.28 8.24
CA PHE A 59 -4.56 -5.02 7.03
C PHE A 59 -3.05 -5.14 7.27
N SER A 60 -2.57 -4.63 8.40
CA SER A 60 -1.18 -4.77 8.82
C SER A 60 -0.80 -6.24 9.03
N GLN A 61 -1.65 -7.02 9.71
CA GLN A 61 -1.45 -8.45 9.93
C GLN A 61 -1.43 -9.27 8.63
N ALA A 62 -2.20 -8.86 7.62
CA ALA A 62 -2.21 -9.52 6.32
C ALA A 62 -0.93 -9.32 5.49
N ASN A 63 -0.02 -8.41 5.89
CA ASN A 63 1.27 -8.19 5.24
C ASN A 63 1.18 -7.99 3.71
N ILE A 64 0.16 -7.25 3.26
CA ILE A 64 -0.11 -7.04 1.84
C ILE A 64 1.03 -6.26 1.19
N LEU A 65 1.65 -6.86 0.18
CA LEU A 65 2.79 -6.28 -0.52
C LEU A 65 2.40 -4.96 -1.21
N ARG A 66 3.11 -3.88 -0.88
CA ARG A 66 2.89 -2.55 -1.46
C ARG A 66 1.45 -2.04 -1.29
N LEU A 67 0.86 -2.29 -0.12
CA LEU A 67 -0.46 -1.77 0.23
C LEU A 67 -0.58 -0.26 -0.03
N ASP A 68 0.48 0.50 0.22
CA ASP A 68 0.61 1.94 -0.06
C ASP A 68 0.27 2.34 -1.50
N LYS A 69 0.47 1.44 -2.47
CA LYS A 69 0.08 1.68 -3.87
C LYS A 69 -1.27 1.15 -4.24
N LEU A 70 -1.76 0.13 -3.52
CA LEU A 70 -3.05 -0.48 -3.82
C LEU A 70 -4.21 0.34 -3.24
N VAL A 71 -4.01 0.99 -2.09
CA VAL A 71 -5.07 1.71 -1.35
C VAL A 71 -5.79 2.77 -2.17
N SER A 72 -5.08 3.45 -3.08
CA SER A 72 -5.61 4.54 -3.91
C SER A 72 -6.09 4.08 -5.30
N ARG A 73 -5.87 2.82 -5.68
CA ARG A 73 -6.20 2.34 -7.04
C ARG A 73 -7.68 1.91 -7.12
N PRO A 74 -8.41 2.24 -8.18
CA PRO A 74 -9.82 1.85 -8.37
C PRO A 74 -9.98 0.39 -8.82
N ILE A 75 -9.49 -0.55 -8.02
CA ILE A 75 -9.40 -1.99 -8.34
C ILE A 75 -10.45 -2.85 -7.63
N LEU A 76 -11.30 -2.25 -6.80
CA LEU A 76 -12.36 -2.91 -6.05
C LEU A 76 -13.71 -2.51 -6.66
N ASN A 77 -14.04 -3.11 -7.80
CA ASN A 77 -15.23 -2.76 -8.61
C ASN A 77 -15.25 -1.27 -9.01
N GLY A 78 -14.11 -0.77 -9.51
CA GLY A 78 -13.97 0.64 -9.91
C GLY A 78 -13.80 1.63 -8.76
N ARG A 79 -13.75 1.16 -7.51
CA ARG A 79 -13.49 1.97 -6.31
C ARG A 79 -12.14 1.65 -5.69
N SER A 80 -11.56 2.61 -4.99
CA SER A 80 -10.35 2.42 -4.20
C SER A 80 -10.67 1.95 -2.77
N LEU A 81 -9.67 1.45 -2.05
CA LEU A 81 -9.85 1.13 -0.63
C LEU A 81 -10.15 2.40 0.18
N ILE A 82 -9.56 3.54 -0.19
CA ILE A 82 -9.86 4.84 0.43
C ILE A 82 -11.34 5.19 0.26
N ASP A 83 -11.94 4.93 -0.90
CA ASP A 83 -13.37 5.19 -1.13
C ASP A 83 -14.23 4.30 -0.23
N ILE A 84 -13.89 3.02 -0.10
CA ILE A 84 -14.61 2.09 0.78
C ILE A 84 -14.43 2.49 2.25
N LEU A 85 -13.24 2.91 2.66
CA LEU A 85 -12.99 3.38 4.02
C LEU A 85 -13.80 4.62 4.38
N ARG A 86 -14.29 5.41 3.41
CA ARG A 86 -15.16 6.58 3.65
C ARG A 86 -16.63 6.23 3.82
N THR A 87 -17.05 5.01 3.48
CA THR A 87 -18.45 4.56 3.60
C THR A 87 -18.66 3.72 4.86
N ASP A 88 -19.92 3.34 5.10
CA ASP A 88 -20.31 2.35 6.14
C ASP A 88 -20.16 0.89 5.65
N GLU A 89 -19.55 0.66 4.50
CA GLU A 89 -19.25 -0.68 4.02
C GLU A 89 -18.09 -1.29 4.81
N ASP A 90 -18.11 -2.62 4.95
CA ASP A 90 -17.03 -3.35 5.64
C ASP A 90 -15.77 -3.44 4.77
N PRO A 91 -14.67 -2.73 5.11
CA PRO A 91 -13.44 -2.73 4.33
C PRO A 91 -12.71 -4.07 4.38
N LEU A 92 -13.01 -4.93 5.35
CA LEU A 92 -12.39 -6.25 5.47
C LEU A 92 -12.76 -7.17 4.31
N LYS A 93 -13.88 -6.90 3.62
CA LYS A 93 -14.25 -7.60 2.38
C LYS A 93 -13.24 -7.41 1.25
N ALA A 94 -12.47 -6.31 1.26
CA ALA A 94 -11.44 -6.05 0.27
C ALA A 94 -10.09 -6.72 0.58
N LEU A 95 -9.91 -7.26 1.79
CA LEU A 95 -8.62 -7.73 2.30
C LEU A 95 -8.05 -8.86 1.43
N ASP A 96 -8.84 -9.92 1.21
CA ASP A 96 -8.43 -11.10 0.44
C ASP A 96 -8.13 -10.74 -1.02
N ALA A 97 -9.02 -9.97 -1.65
CA ALA A 97 -8.85 -9.52 -3.02
C ALA A 97 -7.55 -8.72 -3.22
N LEU A 98 -7.22 -7.84 -2.27
CA LEU A 98 -5.98 -7.05 -2.30
C LEU A 98 -4.74 -7.91 -2.06
N ALA A 99 -4.80 -8.89 -1.15
CA ALA A 99 -3.70 -9.82 -0.91
C ALA A 99 -3.39 -10.65 -2.17
N VAL A 100 -4.41 -11.26 -2.78
CA VAL A 100 -4.28 -12.04 -4.02
C VAL A 100 -3.73 -11.19 -5.16
N LEU A 101 -4.21 -9.94 -5.31
CA LEU A 101 -3.69 -9.04 -6.33
C LEU A 101 -2.22 -8.69 -6.09
N ALA A 102 -1.85 -8.36 -4.85
CA ALA A 102 -0.49 -8.00 -4.48
C ALA A 102 0.51 -9.13 -4.81
N GLU A 103 0.14 -10.37 -4.52
CA GLU A 103 0.93 -11.56 -4.84
C GLU A 103 1.11 -11.75 -6.34
N LYS A 104 0.01 -11.65 -7.11
CA LYS A 104 0.05 -11.75 -8.59
C LYS A 104 0.99 -10.71 -9.20
N GLU A 105 0.89 -9.44 -8.76
CA GLU A 105 1.78 -8.39 -9.27
C GLU A 105 3.24 -8.62 -8.86
N ALA A 106 3.50 -9.14 -7.66
CA ALA A 106 4.84 -9.46 -7.20
C ALA A 106 5.48 -10.58 -8.04
N GLN A 107 4.72 -11.62 -8.38
CA GLN A 107 5.18 -12.70 -9.26
C GLN A 107 5.51 -12.19 -10.66
N THR A 108 4.65 -11.36 -11.25
CA THR A 108 4.88 -10.77 -12.58
C THR A 108 6.16 -9.93 -12.60
N ARG A 109 6.40 -9.09 -11.57
CA ARG A 109 7.63 -8.29 -11.47
C ARG A 109 8.89 -9.16 -11.33
N ARG A 110 8.82 -10.25 -10.56
CA ARG A 110 9.95 -11.21 -10.40
C ARG A 110 10.31 -11.86 -11.73
N LYS A 111 9.31 -12.31 -12.50
CA LYS A 111 9.53 -12.89 -13.84
C LYS A 111 10.20 -11.90 -14.79
N LEU A 112 9.71 -10.65 -14.83
CA LEU A 112 10.28 -9.61 -15.70
C LEU A 112 11.73 -9.27 -15.34
N LYS A 113 12.05 -9.18 -14.04
CA LYS A 113 13.42 -8.94 -13.56
C LYS A 113 14.37 -10.09 -13.91
N SER A 114 13.90 -11.34 -13.86
CA SER A 114 14.68 -12.52 -14.23
C SER A 114 14.98 -12.56 -15.73
N GLY A 115 13.99 -12.26 -16.59
CA GLY A 115 14.18 -12.23 -18.04
C GLY A 115 15.13 -11.13 -18.51
N GLY A 116 15.04 -9.94 -17.92
CA GLY A 116 15.95 -8.83 -18.24
C GLY A 116 17.41 -9.04 -17.77
N LYS A 117 17.64 -9.88 -16.76
CA LYS A 117 18.99 -10.25 -16.30
C LYS A 117 19.67 -11.23 -17.25
N HIS A 118 18.89 -12.14 -17.86
CA HIS A 118 19.39 -13.08 -18.86
C HIS A 118 19.78 -12.38 -20.17
N LEU A 119 19.00 -11.40 -20.62
CA LEU A 119 19.31 -10.62 -21.83
C LEU A 119 20.60 -9.81 -21.70
N ARG A 120 20.85 -9.19 -20.53
CA ARG A 120 22.12 -8.46 -20.28
C ARG A 120 23.35 -9.35 -20.22
N SER A 121 23.20 -10.62 -19.86
CA SER A 121 24.31 -11.57 -19.81
C SER A 121 24.75 -12.07 -21.19
N LEU A 122 23.86 -12.04 -22.20
CA LEU A 122 24.19 -12.49 -23.56
C LEU A 122 24.99 -11.43 -24.33
N ASP A 123 24.71 -10.15 -24.09
CA ASP A 123 25.42 -9.02 -24.71
C ASP A 123 26.90 -8.97 -24.26
N ASP A 124 27.17 -9.30 -22.99
CA ASP A 124 28.52 -9.34 -22.42
C ASP A 124 29.37 -10.48 -23.04
N VAL A 125 28.76 -11.65 -23.29
CA VAL A 125 29.45 -12.83 -23.86
C VAL A 125 29.76 -12.68 -25.36
N LEU A 126 28.97 -11.89 -26.09
CA LEU A 126 29.20 -11.62 -27.51
C LEU A 126 30.35 -10.62 -27.76
N SER A 127 30.78 -9.86 -26.74
CA SER A 127 31.89 -8.91 -26.86
C SER A 127 33.28 -9.61 -26.77
N GLU A 128 33.37 -10.74 -26.06
CA GLU A 128 34.65 -11.44 -25.83
C GLU A 128 35.10 -12.38 -26.96
N SER A 129 34.28 -12.57 -28.01
CA SER A 129 34.60 -13.51 -29.11
C SER A 129 35.24 -12.86 -30.35
N SER A 130 35.62 -11.57 -30.28
CA SER A 130 36.20 -10.82 -31.41
C SER A 130 37.73 -10.67 -31.41
N THR A 131 38.48 -11.45 -30.62
CA THR A 131 39.93 -11.59 -30.81
C THR A 131 40.28 -12.94 -31.42
N SER A 132 39.90 -13.12 -32.69
CA SER A 132 40.43 -14.18 -33.54
C SER A 132 41.48 -13.61 -34.49
N ILE A 133 42.73 -13.93 -34.17
CA ILE A 133 43.78 -14.36 -35.10
C ILE A 133 44.11 -13.39 -36.25
N TYR A 134 45.22 -12.67 -36.08
CA TYR A 134 46.18 -12.51 -37.17
C TYR A 134 47.50 -13.19 -36.77
N GLU A 135 47.73 -14.33 -37.40
CA GLU A 135 49.00 -15.05 -37.46
C GLU A 135 50.05 -14.27 -38.27
N ARG A 136 51.32 -14.54 -37.91
CA ARG A 136 52.52 -14.66 -38.75
C ARG A 136 52.83 -13.60 -39.81
N GLY A 137 54.00 -13.00 -39.65
CA GLY A 137 54.84 -12.39 -40.68
C GLY A 137 56.22 -12.11 -40.12
#